data_AF-A0A7C1YP38-F1
#
_entry.id   AF-A0A7C1YP38-F1
#
_cell.length_a   1.000
_cell.length_b   1.000
_cell.length_c   1.000
_cell.angle_alpha   90.00
_cell.angle_beta   90.00
_cell.angle_gamma   90.00
#
_symmetry.space_group_name_H-M   'P 1'
#
loop_
_entity.id
_entity.type
_entity.pdbx_description
1 polymer ?
#
loop_
_entity_poly.entity_id
_entity_poly.type
_entity_poly.pdbx_seq_one_letter_code
_entity_poly.pdbx_strand_id
1 'polypeptide(L)'
;MRPFPKFFIAFAVLSLWLAPVSHAHRFYAAFTQIDLRDKTQTIEVVHRLFTHDVEDYLRSKLGNSSSLSDQEIEPVLQEFVEGSFALFDGAGNRLPLTWVGMEYKTDSVHIYQEAPLPENPKEFTIINRLFMALFDDQKNTVNLEWNEKIHTRIFTKGNAQQKVSFKGAD
;
A
#
# COMPACT_ATOMS: atom_id res chain seq x y z
N MET A 1 -20.93 -26.97 57.03
CA MET A 1 -20.39 -26.85 55.66
C MET A 1 -21.56 -26.74 54.68
N ARG A 2 -21.76 -25.59 54.04
CA ARG A 2 -22.81 -25.41 53.01
C ARG A 2 -22.31 -25.99 51.67
N PRO A 3 -23.07 -26.80 50.93
CA PRO A 3 -22.61 -27.33 49.65
C PRO A 3 -22.51 -26.18 48.63
N PHE A 4 -21.34 -26.02 48.01
CA PHE A 4 -21.17 -25.11 46.89
C PHE A 4 -22.15 -25.52 45.76
N PRO A 5 -22.94 -24.59 45.21
CA PRO A 5 -23.92 -24.93 44.18
C PRO A 5 -23.21 -25.33 42.88
N LYS A 6 -23.26 -26.62 42.54
CA LYS A 6 -22.73 -27.20 41.29
C LYS A 6 -23.26 -26.51 40.02
N PHE A 7 -24.36 -25.76 40.14
CA PHE A 7 -24.99 -24.99 39.07
C PHE A 7 -24.14 -23.81 38.57
N PHE A 8 -23.33 -23.19 39.44
CA PHE A 8 -22.45 -22.08 39.04
C PHE A 8 -21.27 -22.55 38.17
N ILE A 9 -20.78 -23.78 38.41
CA ILE A 9 -19.71 -24.37 37.61
C ILE A 9 -20.22 -24.71 36.20
N ALA A 10 -21.44 -25.25 36.09
CA ALA A 10 -22.05 -25.57 34.79
C ALA A 10 -22.28 -24.31 33.92
N PHE A 11 -22.69 -23.20 34.52
CA PHE A 11 -22.90 -21.93 33.81
C PHE A 11 -21.57 -21.30 33.35
N ALA A 12 -20.52 -21.36 34.18
CA ALA A 12 -19.18 -20.88 33.82
C ALA A 12 -18.54 -21.70 32.69
N VAL A 13 -18.76 -23.02 32.66
CA VAL A 13 -18.28 -23.88 31.57
C VAL A 13 -19.02 -23.59 30.27
N LEU A 14 -20.33 -23.37 30.30
CA LEU A 14 -21.12 -23.06 29.09
C LEU A 14 -20.71 -21.73 28.45
N SER A 15 -20.35 -20.72 29.26
CA SER A 15 -19.88 -19.43 28.76
C SER A 15 -18.53 -19.48 28.04
N LEU A 16 -17.69 -20.49 28.34
CA LEU A 16 -16.37 -20.65 27.71
C LEU A 16 -16.45 -21.24 26.30
N TRP A 17 -17.54 -21.96 25.98
CA TRP A 17 -17.80 -22.54 24.65
C TRP A 17 -18.43 -21.55 23.66
N LEU A 18 -18.86 -20.38 24.14
CA LEU A 18 -19.45 -19.30 23.33
C LEU A 18 -18.45 -18.18 23.01
N ALA A 19 -17.16 -18.36 23.33
CA ALA A 19 -16.15 -17.40 22.92
C ALA A 19 -16.11 -17.37 21.38
N PRO A 20 -16.40 -16.22 20.73
CA PRO A 20 -16.30 -16.13 19.29
C PRO A 20 -14.86 -16.42 18.87
N VAL A 21 -14.68 -17.28 17.87
CA VAL A 21 -13.39 -17.49 17.22
C VAL A 21 -13.00 -16.17 16.57
N SER A 22 -12.18 -15.37 17.26
CA SER A 22 -11.60 -14.15 16.73
C SER A 22 -10.72 -14.54 15.54
N HIS A 23 -11.23 -14.33 14.34
CA HIS A 23 -10.41 -14.34 13.14
C HIS A 23 -9.63 -13.04 13.16
N ALA A 24 -8.36 -13.10 13.53
CA ALA A 24 -7.44 -12.01 13.30
C ALA A 24 -7.29 -11.86 11.78
N HIS A 25 -8.17 -11.09 11.15
CA HIS A 25 -8.04 -10.74 9.75
C HIS A 25 -6.70 -10.01 9.59
N ARG A 26 -5.77 -10.58 8.83
CA ARG A 26 -4.47 -9.94 8.57
C ARG A 26 -4.74 -8.59 7.92
N PHE A 27 -4.12 -7.53 8.44
CA PHE A 27 -4.28 -6.20 7.90
C PHE A 27 -3.27 -5.99 6.76
N TYR A 28 -3.74 -6.04 5.52
CA TYR A 28 -2.92 -5.82 4.35
C TYR A 28 -2.86 -4.35 3.96
N ALA A 29 -1.64 -3.80 3.86
CA ALA A 29 -1.47 -2.39 3.53
C ALA A 29 -0.18 -2.10 2.77
N ALA A 30 -0.21 -1.05 1.97
CA ALA A 30 0.97 -0.47 1.35
C ALA A 30 0.98 1.05 1.56
N PHE A 31 2.17 1.63 1.59
CA PHE A 31 2.34 3.07 1.75
C PHE A 31 3.05 3.62 0.53
N THR A 32 2.65 4.81 0.09
CA THR A 32 3.32 5.53 -1.00
C THR A 32 3.48 6.98 -0.59
N GLN A 33 4.71 7.47 -0.62
CA GLN A 33 5.02 8.88 -0.53
C GLN A 33 5.20 9.42 -1.95
N ILE A 34 4.59 10.56 -2.25
CA ILE A 34 4.80 11.31 -3.49
C ILE A 34 5.24 12.70 -3.07
N ASP A 35 6.48 13.06 -3.41
CA ASP A 35 7.02 14.37 -3.09
C ASP A 35 7.17 15.19 -4.38
N LEU A 36 6.55 16.36 -4.40
CA LEU A 36 6.69 17.31 -5.50
C LEU A 36 7.83 18.28 -5.17
N ARG A 37 8.95 18.16 -5.89
CA ARG A 37 10.17 18.95 -5.65
C ARG A 37 10.31 20.09 -6.66
N ASP A 38 9.91 21.29 -6.25
CA ASP A 38 10.01 22.48 -7.11
C ASP A 38 11.46 22.84 -7.47
N LYS A 39 12.40 22.67 -6.54
CA LYS A 39 13.82 23.02 -6.77
C LYS A 39 14.48 22.18 -7.87
N THR A 40 14.12 20.90 -7.96
CA THR A 40 14.68 19.95 -8.92
C THR A 40 13.74 19.69 -10.10
N GLN A 41 12.52 20.23 -10.07
CA GLN A 41 11.46 19.97 -11.04
C GLN A 41 11.17 18.45 -11.20
N THR A 42 11.21 17.72 -10.09
CA THR A 42 10.98 16.27 -10.04
C THR A 42 9.80 15.91 -9.16
N ILE A 43 9.12 14.83 -9.51
CA ILE A 43 8.22 14.08 -8.66
C ILE A 43 9.01 12.87 -8.19
N GLU A 44 9.14 12.70 -6.88
CA GLU A 44 9.75 11.53 -6.26
C GLU A 44 8.62 10.64 -5.73
N VAL A 45 8.62 9.36 -6.08
CA VAL A 45 7.63 8.38 -5.60
C VAL A 45 8.35 7.26 -4.89
N VAL A 46 7.98 7.04 -3.62
CA VAL A 46 8.52 5.95 -2.80
C VAL A 46 7.39 5.05 -2.37
N HIS A 47 7.38 3.81 -2.83
CA HIS A 47 6.49 2.78 -2.30
C HIS A 47 7.20 2.03 -1.17
N ARG A 48 6.51 1.83 -0.06
CA ARG A 48 6.91 0.93 1.02
C ARG A 48 5.89 -0.19 1.11
N LEU A 49 6.34 -1.38 0.74
CA LEU A 49 5.55 -2.62 0.72
C LEU A 49 6.01 -3.53 1.85
N PHE A 50 5.12 -4.27 2.50
CA PHE A 50 5.57 -5.25 3.49
C PHE A 50 6.24 -6.44 2.80
N THR A 51 7.35 -6.90 3.36
CA THR A 51 8.13 -8.01 2.78
C THR A 51 7.31 -9.28 2.61
N HIS A 52 6.47 -9.64 3.59
CA HIS A 52 5.62 -10.83 3.49
C HIS A 52 4.54 -10.72 2.40
N ASP A 53 4.03 -9.52 2.11
CA ASP A 53 3.05 -9.31 1.02
C ASP A 53 3.75 -9.40 -0.35
N VAL A 54 4.98 -8.91 -0.44
CA VAL A 54 5.84 -9.09 -1.61
C VAL A 54 6.17 -10.56 -1.83
N GLU A 55 6.52 -11.30 -0.78
CA GLU A 55 6.78 -12.74 -0.85
C GLU A 55 5.53 -13.53 -1.29
N ASP A 56 4.35 -13.22 -0.74
CA ASP A 56 3.08 -13.81 -1.14
C ASP A 56 2.78 -13.51 -2.62
N TYR A 57 3.05 -12.28 -3.09
CA TYR A 57 2.95 -11.91 -4.50
C TYR A 57 3.91 -12.68 -5.39
N LEU A 58 5.21 -12.70 -5.06
CA LEU A 58 6.22 -13.43 -5.82
C LEU A 58 5.89 -14.92 -5.88
N ARG A 59 5.40 -15.49 -4.78
CA ARG A 59 4.95 -16.89 -4.74
C ARG A 59 3.77 -17.13 -5.67
N SER A 60 2.81 -16.21 -5.72
CA SER A 60 1.66 -16.31 -6.64
C SER A 60 2.06 -16.24 -8.12
N LYS A 61 3.19 -15.60 -8.44
CA LYS A 61 3.67 -15.40 -9.82
C LYS A 61 4.69 -16.43 -10.28
N LEU A 62 5.62 -16.80 -9.42
CA LEU A 62 6.81 -17.59 -9.76
C LEU A 62 6.82 -18.96 -9.07
N GLY A 63 5.90 -19.23 -8.15
CA GLY A 63 5.91 -20.45 -7.33
C GLY A 63 6.83 -20.29 -6.11
N ASN A 64 7.97 -20.98 -6.06
CA ASN A 64 8.86 -20.83 -4.90
C ASN A 64 9.88 -19.71 -5.12
N SER A 65 9.75 -18.60 -4.39
CA SER A 65 10.62 -17.42 -4.49
C SER A 65 11.78 -17.40 -3.49
N SER A 66 11.87 -18.39 -2.58
CA SER A 66 12.82 -18.37 -1.45
C SER A 66 14.31 -18.43 -1.84
N SER A 67 14.62 -18.65 -3.11
CA SER A 67 16.00 -18.73 -3.64
C SER A 67 16.32 -17.67 -4.68
N LEU A 68 15.41 -16.73 -4.95
CA LEU A 68 15.63 -15.69 -5.96
C LEU A 68 16.46 -14.55 -5.39
N SER A 69 17.41 -14.07 -6.18
CA SER A 69 18.17 -12.86 -5.90
C SER A 69 17.36 -11.59 -6.21
N ASP A 70 17.77 -10.46 -5.64
CA ASP A 70 17.16 -9.16 -5.92
C ASP A 70 17.11 -8.85 -7.42
N GLN A 71 18.14 -9.25 -8.17
CA GLN A 71 18.23 -9.03 -9.62
C GLN A 71 17.24 -9.86 -10.44
N GLU A 72 16.77 -10.98 -9.91
CA GLU A 72 15.69 -11.79 -10.49
C GLU A 72 14.30 -11.27 -10.08
N ILE A 73 14.20 -10.69 -8.89
CA ILE A 73 12.95 -10.16 -8.33
C ILE A 73 12.61 -8.78 -8.93
N GLU A 74 13.60 -7.93 -9.15
CA GLU A 74 13.43 -6.53 -9.54
C GLU A 74 12.58 -6.36 -10.81
N PRO A 75 12.83 -7.07 -11.93
CA PRO A 75 12.00 -6.95 -13.13
C PRO A 75 10.53 -7.33 -12.89
N VAL A 76 10.28 -8.33 -12.04
CA VAL A 76 8.93 -8.81 -11.70
C VAL A 76 8.19 -7.79 -10.84
N LEU A 77 8.88 -7.15 -9.90
CA LEU A 77 8.31 -6.07 -9.10
C LEU A 77 8.13 -4.78 -9.90
N GLN A 78 9.03 -4.49 -10.83
CA GLN A 78 8.88 -3.35 -11.73
C GLN A 78 7.61 -3.49 -12.58
N GLU A 79 7.42 -4.62 -13.28
CA GLU A 79 6.21 -4.88 -14.05
C GLU A 79 4.94 -4.78 -13.18
N PHE A 80 5.01 -5.36 -11.96
CA PHE A 80 3.92 -5.31 -11.00
C PHE A 80 3.53 -3.88 -10.61
N VAL A 81 4.50 -3.05 -10.22
CA VAL A 81 4.25 -1.67 -9.78
C VAL A 81 3.76 -0.82 -10.93
N GLU A 82 4.38 -0.91 -12.12
CA GLU A 82 3.98 -0.14 -13.30
C GLU A 82 2.55 -0.48 -13.79
N GLY A 83 2.09 -1.71 -13.57
CA GLY A 83 0.72 -2.15 -13.84
C GLY A 83 -0.29 -1.79 -12.74
N SER A 84 0.18 -1.51 -11.52
CA SER A 84 -0.66 -1.33 -10.33
C SER A 84 -0.73 0.12 -9.85
N PHE A 85 0.22 0.97 -10.24
CA PHE A 85 0.32 2.36 -9.84
C PHE A 85 0.48 3.28 -11.06
N ALA A 86 -0.24 4.40 -11.06
CA ALA A 86 -0.10 5.41 -12.09
C ALA A 86 -0.42 6.81 -11.56
N LEU A 87 0.28 7.80 -12.10
CA LEU A 87 0.07 9.21 -11.84
C LEU A 87 -0.34 9.92 -13.14
N PHE A 88 -1.30 10.83 -13.03
CA PHE A 88 -1.75 11.68 -14.14
C PHE A 88 -1.79 13.13 -13.69
N ASP A 89 -1.46 14.04 -14.60
CA ASP A 89 -1.59 15.47 -14.37
C ASP A 89 -3.07 15.92 -14.37
N GLY A 90 -3.30 17.22 -14.12
CA GLY A 90 -4.64 17.80 -14.13
C GLY A 90 -5.31 17.91 -15.50
N ALA A 91 -4.58 17.67 -16.59
CA ALA A 91 -5.14 17.56 -17.94
C ALA A 91 -5.51 16.11 -18.30
N GLY A 92 -5.16 15.14 -17.44
CA GLY A 92 -5.41 13.71 -17.66
C GLY A 92 -4.29 13.01 -18.45
N ASN A 93 -3.15 13.65 -18.65
CA ASN A 93 -1.99 12.99 -19.27
C ASN A 93 -1.30 12.10 -18.25
N ARG A 94 -0.94 10.88 -18.64
CA ARG A 94 -0.17 9.97 -17.79
C ARG A 94 1.26 10.49 -17.65
N LEU A 95 1.73 10.61 -16.41
CA LEU A 95 3.11 10.96 -16.11
C LEU A 95 3.98 9.70 -16.17
N PRO A 96 5.04 9.68 -16.98
CA PRO A 96 5.91 8.52 -17.10
C PRO A 96 6.80 8.40 -15.87
N LEU A 97 6.44 7.49 -14.96
CA LEU A 97 7.26 7.15 -13.80
C LEU A 97 8.43 6.27 -14.28
N THR A 98 9.64 6.76 -14.05
CA THR A 98 10.89 6.07 -14.36
C THR A 98 11.34 5.30 -13.14
N TRP A 99 11.65 4.01 -13.30
CA TRP A 99 12.22 3.19 -12.23
C TRP A 99 13.63 3.67 -11.87
N VAL A 100 13.86 3.96 -10.59
CA VAL A 100 15.17 4.36 -10.06
C VAL A 100 15.87 3.19 -9.38
N GLY A 101 15.12 2.36 -8.65
CA GLY A 101 15.65 1.17 -8.00
C GLY A 101 14.74 0.65 -6.90
N MET A 102 15.20 -0.38 -6.20
CA MET A 102 14.55 -0.94 -5.03
C MET A 102 15.54 -1.30 -3.92
N GLU A 103 15.04 -1.37 -2.69
CA GLU A 103 15.81 -1.78 -1.53
C GLU A 103 14.99 -2.81 -0.73
N TYR A 104 15.53 -4.03 -0.61
CA TYR A 104 14.92 -5.09 0.19
C TYR A 104 15.38 -4.99 1.64
N LYS A 105 14.43 -4.84 2.59
CA LYS A 105 14.69 -4.88 4.03
C LYS A 105 13.94 -6.04 4.67
N THR A 106 14.31 -6.35 5.91
CA THR A 106 13.66 -7.40 6.70
C THR A 106 12.13 -7.28 6.71
N ASP A 107 11.61 -6.08 6.97
CA ASP A 107 10.17 -5.88 7.16
C ASP A 107 9.48 -5.15 6.01
N SER A 108 10.26 -4.57 5.09
CA SER A 108 9.70 -3.82 3.96
C SER A 108 10.58 -3.82 2.73
N VAL A 109 9.94 -3.82 1.57
CA VAL A 109 10.59 -3.52 0.29
C VAL A 109 10.27 -2.08 -0.08
N HIS A 110 11.31 -1.30 -0.35
CA HIS A 110 11.18 0.07 -0.84
C HIS A 110 11.40 0.10 -2.34
N ILE A 111 10.57 0.84 -3.06
CA ILE A 111 10.66 1.01 -4.52
C ILE A 111 10.65 2.51 -4.81
N TYR A 112 11.58 2.94 -5.65
CA TYR A 112 11.83 4.35 -5.97
C TYR A 112 11.53 4.59 -7.45
N GLN A 113 10.67 5.57 -7.72
CA GLN A 113 10.38 6.03 -9.08
C GLN A 113 10.41 7.56 -9.14
N GLU A 114 10.70 8.11 -10.32
CA GLU A 114 10.71 9.55 -10.54
C GLU A 114 9.95 9.94 -11.82
N ALA A 115 9.40 11.14 -11.86
CA ALA A 115 8.85 11.74 -13.07
C ALA A 115 9.15 13.25 -13.13
N PRO A 116 9.14 13.87 -14.32
CA PRO A 116 9.17 15.33 -14.42
C PRO A 116 7.96 15.96 -13.73
N LEU A 117 8.18 17.05 -12.99
CA LEU A 117 7.10 17.85 -12.40
C LEU A 117 6.48 18.75 -13.48
N PRO A 118 5.16 18.68 -13.73
CA PRO A 118 4.50 19.62 -14.62
C PRO A 118 4.53 21.04 -14.07
N GLU A 119 4.63 22.05 -14.95
CA GLU A 119 4.56 23.44 -14.54
C GLU A 119 3.21 23.75 -13.84
N ASN A 120 3.28 24.46 -12.70
CA ASN A 120 2.11 24.91 -11.94
C ASN A 120 1.09 23.79 -11.65
N PRO A 121 1.48 22.71 -10.95
CA PRO A 121 0.59 21.59 -10.69
C PRO A 121 -0.61 22.04 -9.83
N LYS A 122 -1.83 21.77 -10.30
CA LYS A 122 -3.08 22.14 -9.59
C LYS A 122 -3.79 20.94 -9.00
N GLU A 123 -3.67 19.80 -9.67
CA GLU A 123 -4.21 18.53 -9.24
C GLU A 123 -3.42 17.38 -9.87
N PHE A 124 -3.51 16.22 -9.24
CA PHE A 124 -3.11 14.94 -9.81
C PHE A 124 -4.25 13.94 -9.66
N THR A 125 -4.33 13.02 -10.62
CA THR A 125 -5.09 11.78 -10.45
C THR A 125 -4.12 10.65 -10.17
N ILE A 126 -4.40 9.89 -9.12
CA ILE A 126 -3.58 8.77 -8.68
C ILE A 126 -4.40 7.49 -8.85
N ILE A 127 -3.81 6.48 -9.46
CA ILE A 127 -4.30 5.11 -9.42
C ILE A 127 -3.36 4.32 -8.53
N ASN A 128 -3.89 3.66 -7.50
CA ASN A 128 -3.11 2.75 -6.66
C ASN A 128 -3.91 1.47 -6.39
N ARG A 129 -3.45 0.37 -7.00
CA ARG A 129 -4.03 -0.97 -6.95
C ARG A 129 -3.06 -2.01 -6.41
N LEU A 130 -1.92 -1.58 -5.84
CA LEU A 130 -0.89 -2.49 -5.33
C LEU A 130 -1.54 -3.54 -4.42
N PHE A 131 -1.28 -4.82 -4.73
CA PHE A 131 -1.80 -6.01 -4.06
C PHE A 131 -3.33 -6.21 -4.00
N MET A 132 -4.15 -5.30 -4.53
CA MET A 132 -5.62 -5.42 -4.49
C MET A 132 -6.18 -6.59 -5.31
N ALA A 133 -5.37 -7.16 -6.20
CA ALA A 133 -5.71 -8.40 -6.92
C ALA A 133 -5.45 -9.66 -6.07
N LEU A 134 -4.58 -9.57 -5.06
CA LEU A 134 -4.20 -10.67 -4.18
C LEU A 134 -4.98 -10.67 -2.87
N PHE A 135 -5.21 -9.48 -2.29
CA PHE A 135 -5.86 -9.31 -1.00
C PHE A 135 -7.08 -8.40 -1.15
N ASP A 136 -8.27 -8.94 -0.91
CA ASP A 136 -9.54 -8.24 -1.14
C ASP A 136 -9.76 -7.06 -0.18
N ASP A 137 -9.19 -7.12 1.03
CA ASP A 137 -9.26 -6.11 2.07
C ASP A 137 -8.04 -5.17 2.12
N GLN A 138 -7.18 -5.23 1.10
CA GLN A 138 -6.02 -4.36 0.91
C GLN A 138 -6.39 -2.87 1.01
N LYS A 139 -5.59 -2.12 1.78
CA LYS A 139 -5.67 -0.65 1.85
C LYS A 139 -4.34 -0.01 1.54
N ASN A 140 -4.29 0.85 0.54
CA ASN A 140 -3.07 1.58 0.20
C ASN A 140 -3.20 3.03 0.62
N THR A 141 -2.24 3.52 1.41
CA THR A 141 -2.19 4.92 1.82
C THR A 141 -1.21 5.66 0.93
N VAL A 142 -1.65 6.75 0.30
CA VAL A 142 -0.77 7.67 -0.42
C VAL A 142 -0.74 8.99 0.31
N ASN A 143 0.45 9.46 0.61
CA ASN A 143 0.72 10.82 1.04
C ASN A 143 1.35 11.56 -0.13
N LEU A 144 0.73 12.63 -0.57
CA LEU A 144 1.31 13.54 -1.55
C LEU A 144 1.69 14.84 -0.84
N GLU A 145 2.98 15.18 -0.85
CA GLU A 145 3.50 16.41 -0.27
C GLU A 145 3.78 17.45 -1.34
N TRP A 146 3.23 18.65 -1.13
CA TRP A 146 3.53 19.84 -1.93
C TRP A 146 3.61 21.06 -1.04
N ASN A 147 4.71 21.83 -1.13
CA ASN A 147 4.92 23.04 -0.33
C ASN A 147 4.66 22.81 1.17
N GLU A 148 5.26 21.76 1.73
CA GLU A 148 5.14 21.34 3.16
C GLU A 148 3.70 20.92 3.58
N LYS A 149 2.75 20.85 2.64
CA LYS A 149 1.38 20.37 2.89
C LYS A 149 1.24 18.92 2.43
N ILE A 150 0.81 18.06 3.34
CA ILE A 150 0.56 16.64 3.06
C ILE A 150 -0.93 16.42 2.76
N HIS A 151 -1.19 15.82 1.60
CA HIS A 151 -2.51 15.38 1.18
C HIS A 151 -2.59 13.85 1.22
N THR A 152 -3.27 13.31 2.23
CA THR A 152 -3.44 11.86 2.39
C THR A 152 -4.67 11.35 1.63
N ARG A 153 -4.53 10.18 1.00
CA ARG A 153 -5.61 9.40 0.38
C ARG A 153 -5.47 7.93 0.73
N ILE A 154 -6.60 7.27 0.96
CA ILE A 154 -6.66 5.82 1.21
C ILE A 154 -7.40 5.17 0.04
N PHE A 155 -6.74 4.24 -0.62
CA PHE A 155 -7.23 3.51 -1.78
C PHE A 155 -7.69 2.11 -1.37
N THR A 156 -8.81 1.70 -1.93
CA THR A 156 -9.40 0.36 -1.77
C THR A 156 -9.83 -0.16 -3.14
N LYS A 157 -10.14 -1.45 -3.24
CA LYS A 157 -10.58 -2.08 -4.51
C LYS A 157 -11.75 -1.35 -5.18
N GLY A 158 -12.68 -0.81 -4.40
CA GLY A 158 -13.82 -0.02 -4.89
C GLY A 158 -13.53 1.46 -5.18
N ASN A 159 -12.37 1.98 -4.76
CA ASN A 159 -11.99 3.38 -4.93
C ASN A 159 -10.47 3.52 -5.18
N ALA A 160 -9.99 2.80 -6.20
CA ALA A 160 -8.58 2.69 -6.53
C ALA A 160 -8.03 3.85 -7.38
N GLN A 161 -8.89 4.79 -7.79
CA GLN A 161 -8.52 6.00 -8.53
C GLN A 161 -9.08 7.22 -7.82
N GLN A 162 -8.22 8.16 -7.43
CA GLN A 162 -8.62 9.34 -6.66
C GLN A 162 -7.88 10.58 -7.12
N LYS A 163 -8.50 11.75 -6.93
CA LYS A 163 -7.89 13.04 -7.20
C LYS A 163 -7.33 13.68 -5.92
N VAL A 164 -6.21 14.37 -6.08
CA VAL A 164 -5.63 15.29 -5.08
C VAL A 164 -5.54 16.65 -5.74
N SER A 165 -6.14 17.67 -5.12
CA SER A 165 -6.14 19.04 -5.61
C SER A 165 -5.46 19.95 -4.60
N PHE A 166 -4.70 20.92 -5.09
CA PHE A 166 -3.96 21.89 -4.29
C PHE A 166 -4.67 23.25 -4.19
N LYS A 167 -5.88 23.38 -4.77
CA LYS A 167 -6.68 24.60 -4.63
C LYS A 167 -7.07 24.82 -3.17
N GLY A 168 -6.62 25.95 -2.61
CA GLY A 168 -6.80 26.34 -1.21
C GLY A 168 -5.53 26.85 -0.52
N ALA A 169 -4.52 27.28 -1.27
CA ALA A 169 -3.32 27.94 -0.75
C ALA A 169 -3.32 29.43 -1.15
N ASP A 170 -4.43 30.11 -0.84
CA ASP A 170 -4.51 31.57 -0.81
C ASP A 170 -4.83 31.98 0.63
#